data_AF-A0A1X3GU86-F1
#
_entry.id   AF-A0A1X3GU86-F1
#
_cell.length_a   1.000
_cell.length_b   1.000
_cell.length_c   1.000
_cell.angle_alpha   90.00
_cell.angle_beta   90.00
_cell.angle_gamma   90.00
#
_symmetry.space_group_name_H-M   'P 1'
#
loop_
_entity.id
_entity.type
_entity.pdbx_description
1 polymer ?
#
loop_
_entity_poly.entity_id
_entity_poly.type
_entity_poly.pdbx_seq_one_letter_code
_entity_poly.pdbx_strand_id
1 'polypeptide(L)'
;MSVESQPYGYAPSGLPAKPSWRLIPKIDRDPRLVAGVQDIGGRLLLCCAVGLLAVLFRQIGIDFSAAGLALVCAYAGRYRRVLILLATLLLLYRSGFLIDRGFLERLTIDEGVGDRIHQPLLEAVMLVVVFALFAGLLIMQGPGTVVFRRPTLSLLLAFLALVALTQATMMAGLPRVLLWSFLMTFQPYLWFLAYGLADVGRKRSPVWRHLSVFHPFWGSSLTPFGKGLSYLDRFEAKTPEELAVTQLKGVKLAVWILVLAIVRVCLVEIVHGRLQLPMFDDNLLQYLARHPWPRFVGWASLVSFFVEDLLSMTVFGGVIIATARLAGFRLLRNTYRPLESTTLAEFWNRYYFYYKELLVDHFFYPTFVRCLRGHRRLRMFFATFAAACVGNLLFHFIRDIHFVGEMGLWRAVVGQQSHAFYTFVLAISVGLSQMRRAPQLAPRGWLRGRLLPCLWVSSFFCLIHVFDAPLDREHSLGQRAEFLFYLLGVST
;
A
#
# COMPACT_ATOMS: atom_id res chain seq x y z
N MET A 1 3.45 11.17 -14.95
CA MET A 1 4.53 10.38 -15.57
C MET A 1 5.74 10.50 -14.66
N SER A 2 6.17 9.40 -14.02
CA SER A 2 7.28 9.45 -13.08
C SER A 2 8.60 9.59 -13.84
N VAL A 3 9.57 10.29 -13.24
CA VAL A 3 10.93 10.44 -13.78
C VAL A 3 11.62 9.07 -14.01
N GLU A 4 11.09 7.98 -13.44
CA GLU A 4 11.56 6.61 -13.67
C GLU A 4 11.06 5.96 -14.97
N SER A 5 10.09 6.54 -15.69
CA SER A 5 9.49 5.93 -16.89
C SER A 5 10.10 6.34 -18.22
N GLN A 6 11.29 6.96 -18.25
CA GLN A 6 11.95 7.24 -19.54
C GLN A 6 12.58 5.97 -20.11
N PRO A 7 12.23 5.57 -21.35
CA PRO A 7 13.06 4.66 -22.12
C PRO A 7 14.39 5.35 -22.40
N TYR A 8 15.50 4.61 -22.29
CA TYR A 8 16.83 5.13 -22.59
C TYR A 8 16.90 5.57 -24.05
N GLY A 9 16.74 6.86 -24.30
CA GLY A 9 17.25 7.52 -25.49
C GLY A 9 18.76 7.70 -25.34
N TYR A 10 19.49 7.32 -26.38
CA TYR A 10 20.93 7.57 -26.56
C TYR A 10 21.21 9.05 -26.24
N ALA A 11 21.97 9.33 -25.17
CA ALA A 11 22.42 10.69 -24.90
C ALA A 11 23.60 11.01 -25.84
N PRO A 12 23.60 12.15 -26.55
CA PRO A 12 24.76 12.56 -27.33
C PRO A 12 25.95 12.80 -26.38
N SER A 13 27.14 12.48 -26.87
CA SER A 13 28.43 12.67 -26.21
C SER A 13 28.65 14.14 -25.82
N GLY A 14 28.35 14.46 -24.57
CA GLY A 14 28.67 15.73 -23.91
C GLY A 14 29.39 15.46 -22.60
N LEU A 15 30.49 16.20 -22.40
CA LEU A 15 31.44 16.28 -21.27
C LEU A 15 31.12 15.47 -19.99
N PRO A 16 32.10 14.75 -19.40
CA PRO A 16 31.89 13.92 -18.23
C PRO A 16 31.39 14.76 -17.05
N ALA A 17 30.12 14.59 -16.69
CA ALA A 17 29.53 15.20 -15.52
C ALA A 17 30.34 14.79 -14.28
N LYS A 18 30.78 15.77 -13.49
CA LYS A 18 31.47 15.54 -12.20
C LYS A 18 30.74 14.45 -11.41
N PRO A 19 31.43 13.44 -10.87
CA PRO A 19 30.78 12.38 -10.12
C PRO A 19 30.08 12.98 -8.90
N SER A 20 28.75 13.06 -8.96
CA SER A 20 27.94 13.43 -7.80
C SER A 20 28.16 12.38 -6.71
N TRP A 21 28.65 12.77 -5.54
CA TRP A 21 28.79 11.87 -4.39
C TRP A 21 27.45 11.17 -4.10
N ARG A 22 27.49 9.87 -3.81
CA ARG A 22 26.32 9.07 -3.44
C ARG A 22 26.72 8.08 -2.35
N LEU A 23 25.90 7.99 -1.31
CA LEU A 23 26.06 7.01 -0.25
C LEU A 23 26.10 5.56 -0.78
N ILE A 24 25.25 5.25 -1.77
CA ILE A 24 25.25 3.95 -2.44
C ILE A 24 25.69 4.13 -3.90
N PRO A 25 26.79 3.49 -4.33
CA PRO A 25 27.30 3.57 -5.70
C PRO A 25 26.29 3.11 -6.75
N LYS A 26 26.51 3.51 -8.01
CA LYS A 26 25.66 3.11 -9.16
C LYS A 26 26.06 1.71 -9.67
N ILE A 27 26.04 0.70 -8.79
CA ILE A 27 26.40 -0.69 -9.10
C ILE A 27 25.59 -1.26 -10.26
N ASP A 28 24.34 -0.81 -10.43
CA ASP A 28 23.43 -1.20 -11.50
C ASP A 28 23.79 -0.63 -12.89
N ARG A 29 24.83 0.22 -12.98
CA ARG A 29 25.30 0.83 -14.22
C ARG A 29 26.74 0.46 -14.57
N ASP A 30 27.42 -0.29 -13.70
CA ASP A 30 28.77 -0.75 -13.98
C ASP A 30 28.71 -2.00 -14.87
N PRO A 31 29.19 -1.94 -16.13
CA PRO A 31 29.15 -3.08 -17.04
C PRO A 31 29.88 -4.31 -16.50
N ARG A 32 30.94 -4.12 -15.69
CA ARG A 32 31.71 -5.24 -15.11
C ARG A 32 30.90 -5.98 -14.06
N LEU A 33 30.19 -5.26 -13.20
CA LEU A 33 29.31 -5.86 -12.20
C LEU A 33 28.08 -6.52 -12.86
N VAL A 34 27.51 -5.89 -13.89
CA VAL A 34 26.39 -6.45 -14.64
C VAL A 34 26.80 -7.73 -15.36
N ALA A 35 27.99 -7.77 -15.98
CA ALA A 35 28.53 -8.98 -16.60
C ALA A 35 28.80 -10.05 -15.52
N GLY A 36 29.50 -9.71 -14.45
CA GLY A 36 29.86 -10.66 -13.39
C GLY A 36 28.66 -11.32 -12.73
N VAL A 37 27.56 -10.59 -12.47
CA VAL A 37 26.32 -11.16 -11.88
C VAL A 37 25.60 -12.13 -12.84
N GLN A 38 25.90 -12.11 -14.13
CA GLN A 38 25.38 -13.11 -15.06
C GLN A 38 26.10 -14.46 -14.92
N ASP A 39 27.35 -14.47 -14.45
CA ASP A 39 28.15 -15.67 -14.23
C ASP A 39 27.81 -16.37 -12.91
N ILE A 40 28.16 -17.67 -12.80
CA ILE A 40 27.89 -18.47 -11.59
C ILE A 40 28.53 -17.83 -10.35
N GLY A 41 29.78 -17.37 -10.46
CA GLY A 41 30.48 -16.72 -9.36
C GLY A 41 29.78 -15.44 -8.87
N GLY A 42 29.34 -14.57 -9.78
CA GLY A 42 28.62 -13.36 -9.39
C GLY A 42 27.21 -13.63 -8.87
N ARG A 43 26.53 -14.70 -9.33
CA ARG A 43 25.26 -15.15 -8.74
C ARG A 43 25.43 -15.65 -7.32
N LEU A 44 26.49 -16.39 -7.03
CA LEU A 44 26.82 -16.81 -5.65
C LEU A 44 27.10 -15.61 -4.76
N LEU A 45 27.89 -14.64 -5.24
CA LEU A 45 28.12 -13.38 -4.52
C LEU A 45 26.84 -12.59 -4.27
N LEU A 46 25.92 -12.55 -5.25
CA LEU A 46 24.60 -11.95 -5.09
C LEU A 46 23.78 -12.67 -4.01
N CYS A 47 23.77 -14.00 -4.00
CA CYS A 47 23.11 -14.79 -2.96
C CYS A 47 23.69 -14.51 -1.58
N CYS A 48 25.02 -14.45 -1.45
CA CYS A 48 25.69 -14.10 -0.19
C CYS A 48 25.33 -12.68 0.26
N ALA A 49 25.32 -11.71 -0.65
CA ALA A 49 24.94 -10.34 -0.34
C ALA A 49 23.48 -10.23 0.13
N VAL A 50 22.55 -10.95 -0.52
CA VAL A 50 21.14 -11.01 -0.10
C VAL A 50 20.98 -11.74 1.23
N GLY A 51 21.75 -12.81 1.47
CA GLY A 51 21.77 -13.52 2.75
C GLY A 51 22.24 -12.62 3.89
N LEU A 52 23.32 -11.87 3.69
CA LEU A 52 23.81 -10.88 4.66
C LEU A 52 22.75 -9.81 4.94
N LEU A 53 22.12 -9.25 3.88
CA LEU A 53 21.04 -8.29 4.05
C LEU A 53 19.87 -8.87 4.86
N ALA A 54 19.48 -10.11 4.61
CA ALA A 54 18.41 -10.77 5.37
C ALA A 54 18.75 -10.92 6.86
N VAL A 55 20.01 -11.25 7.18
CA VAL A 55 20.49 -11.29 8.58
C VAL A 55 20.42 -9.90 9.22
N LEU A 56 20.91 -8.87 8.52
CA LEU A 56 20.92 -7.49 9.04
C LEU A 56 19.49 -6.94 9.25
N PHE A 57 18.56 -7.20 8.33
CA PHE A 57 17.15 -6.83 8.52
C PHE A 57 16.53 -7.55 9.71
N ARG A 58 16.81 -8.84 9.88
CA ARG A 58 16.31 -9.63 11.02
C ARG A 58 16.80 -9.09 12.36
N GLN A 59 18.05 -8.62 12.45
CA GLN A 59 18.60 -8.02 13.68
C GLN A 59 17.82 -6.78 14.16
N ILE A 60 17.15 -6.08 13.25
CA ILE A 60 16.31 -4.91 13.54
C ILE A 60 14.81 -5.21 13.42
N GLY A 61 14.42 -6.49 13.47
CA GLY A 61 13.02 -6.92 13.51
C GLY A 61 12.25 -6.85 12.18
N ILE A 62 12.94 -6.74 11.04
CA ILE A 62 12.30 -6.70 9.71
C ILE A 62 12.51 -8.04 8.99
N ASP A 63 11.43 -8.62 8.48
CA ASP A 63 11.53 -9.85 7.69
C ASP A 63 11.90 -9.55 6.23
N PHE A 64 13.07 -10.02 5.81
CA PHE A 64 13.55 -9.98 4.42
C PHE A 64 13.79 -11.39 3.86
N SER A 65 13.27 -12.45 4.50
CA SER A 65 13.50 -13.85 4.13
C SER A 65 12.94 -14.21 2.75
N ALA A 66 11.86 -13.55 2.32
CA ALA A 66 11.27 -13.69 0.99
C ALA A 66 12.27 -13.38 -0.15
N ALA A 67 13.32 -12.60 0.11
CA ALA A 67 14.38 -12.31 -0.87
C ALA A 67 15.15 -13.56 -1.32
N GLY A 68 15.29 -14.57 -0.46
CA GLY A 68 15.89 -15.85 -0.84
C GLY A 68 15.04 -16.60 -1.86
N LEU A 69 13.72 -16.69 -1.60
CA LEU A 69 12.75 -17.27 -2.54
C LEU A 69 12.72 -16.50 -3.88
N ALA A 70 12.89 -15.18 -3.83
CA ALA A 70 12.98 -14.33 -5.01
C ALA A 70 14.14 -14.72 -5.93
N LEU A 71 15.33 -14.97 -5.39
CA LEU A 71 16.47 -15.42 -6.17
C LEU A 71 16.22 -16.81 -6.80
N VAL A 72 15.64 -17.74 -6.06
CA VAL A 72 15.29 -19.07 -6.59
C VAL A 72 14.31 -18.94 -7.76
N CYS A 73 13.25 -18.12 -7.61
CA CYS A 73 12.28 -17.87 -8.67
C CYS A 73 12.93 -17.22 -9.89
N ALA A 74 13.82 -16.24 -9.69
CA ALA A 74 14.47 -15.50 -10.76
C ALA A 74 15.25 -16.39 -11.73
N TYR A 75 15.95 -17.41 -11.20
CA TYR A 75 16.79 -18.32 -11.97
C TYR A 75 16.08 -19.59 -12.45
N ALA A 76 14.79 -19.76 -12.17
CA ALA A 76 14.02 -20.95 -12.57
C ALA A 76 13.67 -21.02 -14.08
N GLY A 77 14.18 -20.09 -14.89
CA GLY A 77 13.96 -20.04 -16.34
C GLY A 77 12.47 -20.06 -16.68
N ARG A 78 12.07 -21.02 -17.53
CA ARG A 78 10.66 -21.19 -17.96
C ARG A 78 9.68 -21.48 -16.82
N TYR A 79 10.16 -21.94 -15.66
CA TYR A 79 9.33 -22.29 -14.51
C TYR A 79 9.14 -21.15 -13.51
N ARG A 80 9.73 -19.96 -13.74
CA ARG A 80 9.64 -18.79 -12.83
C ARG A 80 8.22 -18.52 -12.34
N ARG A 81 7.24 -18.42 -13.24
CA ARG A 81 5.83 -18.11 -12.88
C ARG A 81 5.18 -19.20 -12.02
N VAL A 82 5.52 -20.47 -12.26
CA VAL A 82 5.02 -21.58 -11.46
C VAL A 82 5.65 -21.55 -10.07
N LEU A 83 6.95 -21.32 -9.96
CA LEU A 83 7.60 -21.19 -8.65
C LEU A 83 7.11 -19.97 -7.87
N ILE A 84 6.80 -18.85 -8.54
CA ILE A 84 6.18 -17.68 -7.89
C ILE A 84 4.83 -18.07 -7.28
N LEU A 85 3.99 -18.81 -8.02
CA LEU A 85 2.71 -19.30 -7.51
C LEU A 85 2.92 -20.22 -6.29
N LEU A 86 3.82 -21.19 -6.37
CA LEU A 86 4.10 -22.10 -5.26
C LEU A 86 4.65 -21.38 -4.02
N ALA A 87 5.60 -20.46 -4.21
CA ALA A 87 6.16 -19.64 -3.14
C ALA A 87 5.07 -18.75 -2.50
N THR A 88 4.16 -18.22 -3.31
CA THR A 88 3.02 -17.43 -2.84
C THR A 88 2.07 -18.27 -2.01
N LEU A 89 1.68 -19.46 -2.49
CA LEU A 89 0.82 -20.38 -1.73
C LEU A 89 1.47 -20.81 -0.40
N LEU A 90 2.78 -21.04 -0.39
CA LEU A 90 3.52 -21.38 0.83
C LEU A 90 3.47 -20.25 1.86
N LEU A 91 3.70 -18.99 1.44
CA LEU A 91 3.65 -17.85 2.36
C LEU A 91 2.21 -17.57 2.81
N LEU A 92 1.23 -17.66 1.91
CA LEU A 92 -0.17 -17.49 2.27
C LEU A 92 -0.59 -18.53 3.30
N TYR A 93 -0.26 -19.80 3.09
CA TYR A 93 -0.52 -20.87 4.07
C TYR A 93 0.08 -20.55 5.45
N ARG A 94 1.33 -20.08 5.50
CA ARG A 94 1.98 -19.66 6.76
C ARG A 94 1.30 -18.47 7.43
N SER A 95 0.73 -17.56 6.64
CA SER A 95 0.00 -16.38 7.13
C SER A 95 -1.49 -16.64 7.36
N GLY A 96 -1.97 -17.89 7.29
CA GLY A 96 -3.41 -18.20 7.41
C GLY A 96 -4.26 -17.58 6.31
N PHE A 97 -3.70 -17.40 5.11
CA PHE A 97 -4.33 -16.74 3.95
C PHE A 97 -4.84 -15.32 4.22
N LEU A 98 -4.32 -14.66 5.26
CA LEU A 98 -4.75 -13.35 5.74
C LEU A 98 -6.20 -13.33 6.26
N ILE A 99 -6.72 -14.49 6.67
CA ILE A 99 -8.04 -14.63 7.27
C ILE A 99 -7.95 -14.26 8.75
N ASP A 100 -8.86 -13.41 9.24
CA ASP A 100 -8.99 -13.10 10.65
C ASP A 100 -9.67 -14.24 11.40
N ARG A 101 -8.87 -15.23 11.79
CA ARG A 101 -9.34 -16.40 12.55
C ARG A 101 -9.92 -16.03 13.90
N GLY A 102 -9.30 -15.08 14.59
CA GLY A 102 -9.73 -14.67 15.93
C GLY A 102 -11.13 -14.07 15.90
N PHE A 103 -11.44 -13.25 14.89
CA PHE A 103 -12.79 -12.74 14.67
C PHE A 103 -13.79 -13.87 14.38
N LEU A 104 -13.46 -14.81 13.48
CA LEU A 104 -14.37 -15.90 13.11
C LEU A 104 -14.65 -16.84 14.29
N GLU A 105 -13.64 -17.15 15.10
CA GLU A 105 -13.79 -17.95 16.32
C GLU A 105 -14.74 -17.28 17.31
N ARG A 106 -14.54 -15.99 17.61
CA ARG A 106 -15.47 -15.21 18.46
C ARG A 106 -16.89 -15.23 17.91
N LEU A 107 -17.05 -14.98 16.61
CA LEU A 107 -18.35 -14.99 15.96
C LEU A 107 -19.07 -16.36 16.07
N THR A 108 -18.35 -17.47 15.96
CA THR A 108 -18.97 -18.80 16.10
C THR A 108 -19.52 -19.07 17.50
N ILE A 109 -18.86 -18.51 18.52
CA ILE A 109 -19.29 -18.57 19.92
C ILE A 109 -20.51 -17.67 20.12
N ASP A 110 -20.44 -16.42 19.66
CA ASP A 110 -21.53 -15.44 19.80
C ASP A 110 -22.83 -15.90 19.12
N GLU A 111 -22.71 -16.61 17.99
CA GLU A 111 -23.84 -17.17 17.25
C GLU A 111 -24.29 -18.55 17.77
N GLY A 112 -23.65 -19.09 18.82
CA GLY A 112 -24.04 -20.34 19.48
C GLY A 112 -23.89 -21.59 18.61
N VAL A 113 -22.96 -21.57 17.63
CA VAL A 113 -22.75 -22.68 16.67
C VAL A 113 -21.35 -23.28 16.73
N GLY A 114 -20.52 -22.89 17.70
CA GLY A 114 -19.15 -23.38 17.86
C GLY A 114 -19.03 -24.90 17.84
N ASP A 115 -19.89 -25.62 18.57
CA ASP A 115 -19.86 -27.09 18.66
C ASP A 115 -20.18 -27.81 17.34
N ARG A 116 -20.77 -27.09 16.36
CA ARG A 116 -21.19 -27.64 15.07
C ARG A 116 -20.18 -27.37 13.96
N ILE A 117 -19.17 -26.53 14.22
CA ILE A 117 -18.25 -26.02 13.20
C ILE A 117 -16.85 -26.48 13.51
N HIS A 118 -16.26 -27.25 12.58
CA HIS A 118 -14.83 -27.49 12.59
C HIS A 118 -14.13 -26.35 11.83
N GLN A 119 -13.59 -25.38 12.56
CA GLN A 119 -13.02 -24.14 12.03
C GLN A 119 -11.98 -24.34 10.90
N PRO A 120 -10.99 -25.25 11.02
CA PRO A 120 -10.02 -25.48 9.93
C PRO A 120 -10.67 -25.99 8.63
N LEU A 121 -11.69 -26.83 8.74
CA LEU A 121 -12.42 -27.32 7.57
C LEU A 121 -13.27 -26.22 6.94
N LEU A 122 -13.92 -25.38 7.75
CA LEU A 122 -14.68 -24.23 7.26
C LEU A 122 -13.79 -23.27 6.46
N GLU A 123 -12.61 -22.93 6.98
CA GLU A 123 -11.63 -22.10 6.28
C GLU A 123 -11.18 -22.72 4.95
N ALA A 124 -10.84 -24.02 4.95
CA ALA A 124 -10.43 -24.73 3.75
C ALA A 124 -11.54 -24.73 2.69
N VAL A 125 -12.79 -24.99 3.09
CA VAL A 125 -13.96 -24.95 2.20
C VAL A 125 -14.17 -23.53 1.66
N MET A 126 -14.11 -22.50 2.50
CA MET A 126 -14.30 -21.11 2.08
C MET A 126 -13.22 -20.64 1.12
N LEU A 127 -11.96 -21.07 1.31
CA LEU A 127 -10.88 -20.83 0.36
C LEU A 127 -11.22 -21.43 -1.01
N VAL A 128 -11.64 -22.70 -1.05
CA VAL A 128 -12.04 -23.36 -2.31
C VAL A 128 -13.20 -22.61 -2.98
N VAL A 129 -14.23 -22.24 -2.21
CA VAL A 129 -15.40 -21.51 -2.71
C VAL A 129 -15.00 -20.14 -3.29
N VAL A 130 -14.18 -19.38 -2.57
CA VAL A 130 -13.73 -18.04 -2.99
C VAL A 130 -12.87 -18.13 -4.25
N PHE A 131 -11.91 -19.04 -4.32
CA PHE A 131 -11.08 -19.19 -5.52
C PHE A 131 -11.84 -19.78 -6.72
N ALA A 132 -12.81 -20.66 -6.48
CA ALA A 132 -13.72 -21.13 -7.53
C ALA A 132 -14.58 -19.98 -8.09
N LEU A 133 -15.11 -19.12 -7.21
CA LEU A 133 -15.82 -17.91 -7.61
C LEU A 133 -14.92 -16.98 -8.43
N PHE A 134 -13.67 -16.74 -8.00
CA PHE A 134 -12.73 -15.90 -8.74
C PHE A 134 -12.45 -16.45 -10.13
N ALA A 135 -12.21 -17.76 -10.24
CA ALA A 135 -12.03 -18.42 -11.52
C ALA A 135 -13.26 -18.25 -12.41
N GLY A 136 -14.46 -18.48 -11.88
CA GLY A 136 -15.73 -18.29 -12.59
C GLY A 136 -15.91 -16.85 -13.10
N LEU A 137 -15.70 -15.84 -12.24
CA LEU A 137 -15.80 -14.43 -12.61
C LEU A 137 -14.78 -14.06 -13.71
N LEU A 138 -13.54 -14.55 -13.62
CA LEU A 138 -12.51 -14.32 -14.63
C LEU A 138 -12.85 -14.99 -15.97
N ILE A 139 -13.48 -16.17 -15.97
CA ILE A 139 -13.93 -16.87 -17.19
C ILE A 139 -15.10 -16.13 -17.84
N MET A 140 -16.06 -15.68 -17.03
CA MET A 140 -17.26 -14.96 -17.48
C MET A 140 -16.97 -13.52 -17.95
N GLN A 141 -15.83 -12.96 -17.54
CA GLN A 141 -15.39 -11.64 -18.00
C GLN A 141 -15.05 -11.71 -19.50
N GLY A 142 -15.94 -11.15 -20.33
CA GLY A 142 -15.81 -11.16 -21.78
C GLY A 142 -16.28 -9.86 -22.43
N PRO A 143 -15.93 -9.64 -23.71
CA PRO A 143 -16.40 -8.49 -24.46
C PRO A 143 -17.91 -8.65 -24.73
N GLY A 144 -18.74 -8.05 -23.88
CA GLY A 144 -20.20 -7.99 -24.11
C GLY A 144 -21.07 -8.11 -22.86
N THR A 145 -20.55 -8.64 -21.75
CA THR A 145 -21.35 -8.84 -20.54
C THR A 145 -21.61 -7.52 -19.80
N VAL A 146 -22.88 -7.12 -19.67
CA VAL A 146 -23.29 -5.79 -19.18
C VAL A 146 -22.89 -5.56 -17.73
N VAL A 147 -23.10 -6.55 -16.85
CA VAL A 147 -22.72 -6.52 -15.42
C VAL A 147 -21.20 -6.33 -15.24
N PHE A 148 -20.44 -6.83 -16.20
CA PHE A 148 -18.97 -6.80 -16.23
C PHE A 148 -18.39 -5.62 -17.02
N ARG A 149 -19.23 -4.68 -17.49
CA ARG A 149 -18.77 -3.40 -18.07
C ARG A 149 -18.10 -2.49 -17.03
N ARG A 150 -18.45 -2.66 -15.75
CA ARG A 150 -17.88 -1.93 -14.61
C ARG A 150 -17.48 -2.89 -13.49
N PRO A 151 -16.50 -3.79 -13.75
CA PRO A 151 -16.26 -4.94 -12.89
C PRO A 151 -15.94 -4.53 -11.45
N THR A 152 -15.13 -3.49 -11.25
CA THR A 152 -14.80 -3.01 -9.90
C THR A 152 -16.00 -2.44 -9.16
N LEU A 153 -16.86 -1.65 -9.82
CA LEU A 153 -18.05 -1.10 -9.16
C LEU A 153 -19.03 -2.21 -8.78
N SER A 154 -19.30 -3.15 -9.69
CA SER A 154 -20.16 -4.30 -9.44
C SER A 154 -19.61 -5.15 -8.29
N LEU A 155 -18.29 -5.36 -8.25
CA LEU A 155 -17.61 -6.09 -7.18
C LEU A 155 -17.80 -5.41 -5.82
N LEU A 156 -17.58 -4.09 -5.75
CA LEU A 156 -17.73 -3.32 -4.52
C LEU A 156 -19.18 -3.29 -4.04
N LEU A 157 -20.14 -3.06 -4.94
CA LEU A 157 -21.56 -3.04 -4.58
C LEU A 157 -22.04 -4.41 -4.09
N ALA A 158 -21.64 -5.50 -4.77
CA ALA A 158 -21.97 -6.85 -4.33
C ALA A 158 -21.35 -7.15 -2.95
N PHE A 159 -20.08 -6.79 -2.76
CA PHE A 159 -19.40 -6.98 -1.47
C PHE A 159 -20.09 -6.21 -0.34
N LEU A 160 -20.40 -4.92 -0.53
CA LEU A 160 -21.09 -4.10 0.47
C LEU A 160 -22.51 -4.59 0.74
N ALA A 161 -23.23 -5.09 -0.29
CA ALA A 161 -24.55 -5.69 -0.11
C ALA A 161 -24.48 -6.97 0.74
N LEU A 162 -23.46 -7.81 0.53
CA LEU A 162 -23.23 -8.99 1.37
C LEU A 162 -22.87 -8.61 2.80
N VAL A 163 -22.04 -7.58 3.00
CA VAL A 163 -21.76 -7.04 4.34
C VAL A 163 -23.04 -6.55 5.02
N ALA A 164 -23.89 -5.80 4.31
CA ALA A 164 -25.18 -5.36 4.85
C ALA A 164 -26.11 -6.54 5.18
N LEU A 165 -26.11 -7.59 4.35
CA LEU A 165 -26.90 -8.80 4.56
C LEU A 165 -26.53 -9.52 5.87
N THR A 166 -25.27 -9.46 6.32
CA THR A 166 -24.86 -10.05 7.61
C THR A 166 -25.68 -9.53 8.81
N GLN A 167 -26.22 -8.31 8.69
CA GLN A 167 -26.97 -7.63 9.74
C GLN A 167 -28.44 -8.05 9.78
N ALA A 168 -28.92 -8.80 8.77
CA ALA A 168 -30.29 -9.27 8.75
C ALA A 168 -30.53 -10.30 9.85
N THR A 169 -31.69 -10.25 10.50
CA THR A 169 -32.08 -11.21 11.55
C THR A 169 -32.17 -12.63 11.00
N MET A 170 -32.63 -12.79 9.76
CA MET A 170 -32.70 -14.09 9.07
C MET A 170 -31.33 -14.75 8.84
N MET A 171 -30.23 -14.00 8.96
CA MET A 171 -28.89 -14.56 8.86
C MET A 171 -28.37 -15.10 10.19
N ALA A 172 -29.01 -14.86 11.33
CA ALA A 172 -28.51 -15.30 12.64
C ALA A 172 -28.21 -16.81 12.70
N GLY A 173 -27.24 -17.18 13.54
CA GLY A 173 -26.70 -18.52 13.66
C GLY A 173 -25.72 -18.87 12.55
N LEU A 174 -25.83 -20.11 12.04
CA LEU A 174 -24.92 -20.66 11.04
C LEU A 174 -24.82 -19.83 9.74
N PRO A 175 -25.91 -19.29 9.14
CA PRO A 175 -25.80 -18.54 7.89
C PRO A 175 -24.91 -17.29 7.99
N ARG A 176 -24.95 -16.56 9.11
CA ARG A 176 -24.11 -15.38 9.37
C ARG A 176 -22.66 -15.79 9.54
N VAL A 177 -22.37 -16.88 10.24
CA VAL A 177 -21.01 -17.42 10.35
C VAL A 177 -20.46 -17.81 8.97
N LEU A 178 -21.26 -18.50 8.15
CA LEU A 178 -20.84 -18.87 6.78
C LEU A 178 -20.59 -17.64 5.91
N LEU A 179 -21.47 -16.64 5.97
CA LEU A 179 -21.34 -15.40 5.21
C LEU A 179 -20.11 -14.59 5.64
N TRP A 180 -19.87 -14.47 6.95
CA TRP A 180 -18.66 -13.81 7.47
C TRP A 180 -17.39 -14.58 7.12
N SER A 181 -17.42 -15.91 7.17
CA SER A 181 -16.28 -16.75 6.76
C SER A 181 -15.96 -16.54 5.28
N PHE A 182 -16.99 -16.44 4.42
CA PHE A 182 -16.83 -16.06 3.02
C PHE A 182 -16.24 -14.65 2.89
N LEU A 183 -16.79 -13.64 3.58
CA LEU A 183 -16.34 -12.25 3.49
C LEU A 183 -14.88 -12.07 3.96
N MET A 184 -14.50 -12.69 5.08
CA MET A 184 -13.13 -12.66 5.62
C MET A 184 -12.14 -13.38 4.72
N THR A 185 -12.57 -14.42 4.03
CA THR A 185 -11.74 -15.12 3.03
C THR A 185 -11.62 -14.30 1.73
N PHE A 186 -12.68 -13.62 1.32
CA PHE A 186 -12.74 -12.85 0.08
C PHE A 186 -12.01 -11.51 0.16
N GLN A 187 -12.19 -10.78 1.26
CA GLN A 187 -11.78 -9.40 1.44
C GLN A 187 -10.29 -9.16 1.13
N PRO A 188 -9.34 -10.01 1.56
CA PRO A 188 -7.93 -9.79 1.23
C PRO A 188 -7.64 -9.76 -0.27
N TYR A 189 -8.44 -10.44 -1.08
CA TYR A 189 -8.21 -10.65 -2.51
C TYR A 189 -9.05 -9.71 -3.40
N LEU A 190 -9.96 -8.91 -2.82
CA LEU A 190 -10.91 -8.08 -3.55
C LEU A 190 -10.23 -7.19 -4.60
N TRP A 191 -9.17 -6.48 -4.20
CA TRP A 191 -8.44 -5.56 -5.09
C TRP A 191 -7.60 -6.27 -6.15
N PHE A 192 -7.09 -7.48 -5.84
CA PHE A 192 -6.40 -8.31 -6.82
C PHE A 192 -7.36 -8.83 -7.89
N LEU A 193 -8.57 -9.24 -7.48
CA LEU A 193 -9.64 -9.61 -8.41
C LEU A 193 -10.08 -8.41 -9.26
N ALA A 194 -10.19 -7.21 -8.69
CA ALA A 194 -10.52 -6.00 -9.43
C ALA A 194 -9.51 -5.73 -10.57
N TYR A 195 -8.20 -5.89 -10.31
CA TYR A 195 -7.17 -5.83 -11.35
C TYR A 195 -7.28 -6.99 -12.34
N GLY A 196 -7.53 -8.22 -11.88
CA GLY A 196 -7.69 -9.40 -12.73
C GLY A 196 -8.82 -9.24 -13.74
N LEU A 197 -10.00 -8.80 -13.29
CA LEU A 197 -11.16 -8.55 -14.16
C LEU A 197 -10.89 -7.42 -15.16
N ALA A 198 -10.18 -6.36 -14.73
CA ALA A 198 -9.78 -5.27 -15.62
C ALA A 198 -8.78 -5.73 -16.70
N ASP A 199 -7.84 -6.62 -16.35
CA ASP A 199 -6.85 -7.17 -17.28
C ASP A 199 -7.49 -8.13 -18.29
N VAL A 200 -8.33 -9.07 -17.83
CA VAL A 200 -9.04 -10.03 -18.72
C VAL A 200 -9.89 -9.28 -19.74
N GLY A 201 -10.54 -8.18 -19.32
CA GLY A 201 -11.32 -7.33 -20.22
C GLY A 201 -10.50 -6.67 -21.33
N ARG A 202 -9.17 -6.57 -21.20
CA ARG A 202 -8.27 -6.02 -22.22
C ARG A 202 -7.60 -7.11 -23.05
N LYS A 203 -7.09 -8.15 -22.40
CA LYS A 203 -6.37 -9.26 -23.04
C LYS A 203 -6.66 -10.55 -22.29
N ARG A 204 -7.25 -11.52 -23.00
CA ARG A 204 -7.47 -12.86 -22.43
C ARG A 204 -6.15 -13.57 -22.15
N SER A 205 -6.09 -14.22 -21.00
CA SER A 205 -5.02 -15.11 -20.58
C SER A 205 -5.62 -16.25 -19.74
N PRO A 206 -4.94 -17.40 -19.62
CA PRO A 206 -5.42 -18.49 -18.77
C PRO A 206 -5.66 -18.02 -17.33
N VAL A 207 -6.76 -18.48 -16.72
CA VAL A 207 -7.21 -18.07 -15.36
C VAL A 207 -6.10 -18.21 -14.32
N TRP A 208 -5.37 -19.33 -14.35
CA TRP A 208 -4.28 -19.59 -13.40
C TRP A 208 -3.19 -18.52 -13.41
N ARG A 209 -2.95 -17.85 -14.56
CA ARG A 209 -1.97 -16.75 -14.63
C ARG A 209 -2.43 -15.52 -13.87
N HIS A 210 -3.73 -15.23 -13.90
CA HIS A 210 -4.29 -14.14 -13.09
C HIS A 210 -4.27 -14.48 -11.61
N LEU A 211 -4.63 -15.70 -11.24
CA LEU A 211 -4.57 -16.14 -9.84
C LEU A 211 -3.11 -16.18 -9.31
N SER A 212 -2.12 -16.47 -10.17
CA SER A 212 -0.70 -16.50 -9.77
C SER A 212 -0.11 -15.14 -9.36
N VAL A 213 -0.81 -14.04 -9.64
CA VAL A 213 -0.38 -12.69 -9.27
C VAL A 213 -1.19 -12.12 -8.11
N PHE A 214 -2.05 -12.92 -7.49
CA PHE A 214 -2.77 -12.54 -6.28
C PHE A 214 -1.84 -12.74 -5.09
N HIS A 215 -1.68 -11.69 -4.27
CA HIS A 215 -0.79 -11.70 -3.09
C HIS A 215 0.60 -12.28 -3.36
N PRO A 216 1.33 -11.78 -4.37
CA PRO A 216 2.62 -12.36 -4.70
C PRO A 216 3.54 -12.33 -3.48
N PHE A 217 4.32 -13.39 -3.28
CA PHE A 217 5.10 -13.64 -2.05
C PHE A 217 6.02 -12.49 -1.60
N TRP A 218 6.38 -11.57 -2.49
CA TRP A 218 7.20 -10.40 -2.16
C TRP A 218 6.45 -9.27 -1.45
N GLY A 219 5.12 -9.26 -1.44
CA GLY A 219 4.32 -8.14 -0.93
C GLY A 219 2.86 -8.49 -0.70
N SER A 220 2.63 -9.64 -0.05
CA SER A 220 1.31 -10.17 0.34
C SER A 220 0.62 -9.28 1.37
N SER A 221 0.09 -8.16 0.90
CA SER A 221 -0.69 -7.18 1.65
C SER A 221 -1.98 -6.87 0.89
N LEU A 222 -2.91 -6.15 1.53
CA LEU A 222 -4.16 -5.74 0.88
C LEU A 222 -3.97 -4.80 -0.32
N THR A 223 -2.81 -4.15 -0.41
CA THR A 223 -2.44 -3.35 -1.58
C THR A 223 -1.74 -4.24 -2.63
N PRO A 224 -2.21 -4.29 -3.88
CA PRO A 224 -1.58 -5.06 -4.95
C PRO A 224 -0.23 -4.49 -5.41
N PHE A 225 0.86 -4.90 -4.75
CA PHE A 225 2.23 -4.57 -5.16
C PHE A 225 2.62 -5.31 -6.43
N GLY A 226 2.54 -4.60 -7.56
CA GLY A 226 2.64 -5.17 -8.90
C GLY A 226 1.35 -5.11 -9.70
N LYS A 227 0.26 -4.57 -9.12
CA LYS A 227 -1.05 -4.41 -9.76
C LYS A 227 -1.59 -5.75 -10.29
N GLY A 228 -1.85 -5.84 -11.60
CA GLY A 228 -2.31 -7.04 -12.29
C GLY A 228 -1.25 -7.69 -13.16
N LEU A 229 -1.64 -8.78 -13.83
CA LEU A 229 -0.79 -9.58 -14.69
C LEU A 229 -0.15 -8.75 -15.80
N SER A 230 -0.94 -7.88 -16.47
CA SER A 230 -0.45 -7.05 -17.58
C SER A 230 0.64 -6.07 -17.17
N TYR A 231 0.57 -5.59 -15.92
CA TYR A 231 1.58 -4.70 -15.36
C TYR A 231 2.86 -5.47 -15.06
N LEU A 232 2.77 -6.64 -14.43
CA LEU A 232 3.94 -7.48 -14.15
C LEU A 232 4.66 -7.91 -15.43
N ASP A 233 3.93 -8.32 -16.47
CA ASP A 233 4.50 -8.68 -17.78
C ASP A 233 5.32 -7.54 -18.41
N ARG A 234 4.94 -6.29 -18.15
CA ARG A 234 5.66 -5.11 -18.65
C ARG A 234 6.98 -4.87 -17.93
N PHE A 235 7.06 -5.20 -16.64
CA PHE A 235 8.23 -4.95 -15.80
C PHE A 235 9.10 -6.19 -15.57
N GLU A 236 8.70 -7.35 -16.08
CA GLU A 236 9.49 -8.57 -16.03
C GLU A 236 10.78 -8.44 -16.88
N ALA A 237 11.91 -8.81 -16.29
CA ALA A 237 13.18 -8.95 -17.00
C ALA A 237 13.15 -10.17 -17.94
N LYS A 238 13.44 -9.92 -19.22
CA LYS A 238 13.35 -10.90 -20.31
C LYS A 238 14.70 -11.45 -20.72
N THR A 239 15.78 -10.72 -20.46
CA THR A 239 17.16 -11.14 -20.77
C THR A 239 17.99 -11.35 -19.50
N PRO A 240 19.08 -12.14 -19.55
CA PRO A 240 20.00 -12.28 -18.42
C PRO A 240 20.61 -10.95 -17.96
N GLU A 241 20.94 -10.07 -18.89
CA GLU A 241 21.43 -8.71 -18.59
C GLU A 241 20.36 -7.88 -17.88
N GLU A 242 19.12 -7.87 -18.40
CA GLU A 242 18.01 -7.16 -17.76
C GLU A 242 17.76 -7.67 -16.35
N LEU A 243 17.87 -8.98 -16.13
CA LEU A 243 17.73 -9.62 -14.84
C LEU A 243 18.83 -9.16 -13.88
N ALA A 244 20.10 -9.23 -14.29
CA ALA A 244 21.24 -8.79 -13.50
C ALA A 244 21.11 -7.31 -13.08
N VAL A 245 20.79 -6.41 -14.03
CA VAL A 245 20.54 -4.99 -13.74
C VAL A 245 19.39 -4.82 -12.75
N THR A 246 18.32 -5.61 -12.88
CA THR A 246 17.15 -5.52 -12.00
C THR A 246 17.48 -6.01 -10.59
N GLN A 247 18.22 -7.11 -10.44
CA GLN A 247 18.67 -7.63 -9.16
C GLN A 247 19.64 -6.68 -8.46
N LEU A 248 20.60 -6.09 -9.19
CA LEU A 248 21.49 -5.06 -8.65
C LEU A 248 20.72 -3.82 -8.17
N LYS A 249 19.67 -3.41 -8.88
CA LYS A 249 18.73 -2.37 -8.42
C LYS A 249 17.93 -2.79 -7.18
N GLY A 250 17.65 -4.09 -7.03
CA GLY A 250 17.06 -4.69 -5.84
C GLY A 250 17.97 -4.59 -4.64
N VAL A 251 19.22 -5.07 -4.75
CA VAL A 251 20.25 -4.98 -3.69
C VAL A 251 20.50 -3.53 -3.28
N LYS A 252 20.71 -2.64 -4.25
CA LYS A 252 20.90 -1.21 -3.98
C LYS A 252 19.71 -0.58 -3.24
N LEU A 253 18.49 -1.00 -3.56
CA LEU A 253 17.31 -0.53 -2.83
C LEU A 253 17.29 -1.12 -1.42
N ALA A 254 17.55 -2.43 -1.27
CA ALA A 254 17.60 -3.09 0.04
C ALA A 254 18.61 -2.43 0.98
N VAL A 255 19.83 -2.12 0.51
CA VAL A 255 20.85 -1.40 1.30
C VAL A 255 20.34 -0.02 1.73
N TRP A 256 19.71 0.73 0.82
CA TRP A 256 19.13 2.04 1.17
C TRP A 256 18.02 1.92 2.23
N ILE A 257 17.18 0.91 2.09
CA ILE A 257 16.08 0.66 3.01
C ILE A 257 16.57 0.19 4.38
N LEU A 258 17.65 -0.60 4.43
CA LEU A 258 18.31 -0.97 5.68
C LEU A 258 18.83 0.28 6.42
N VAL A 259 19.48 1.20 5.70
CA VAL A 259 19.93 2.48 6.29
C VAL A 259 18.75 3.26 6.87
N LEU A 260 17.65 3.40 6.11
CA LEU A 260 16.46 4.09 6.60
C LEU A 260 15.79 3.39 7.78
N ALA A 261 15.82 2.05 7.81
CA ALA A 261 15.29 1.28 8.92
C ALA A 261 16.11 1.47 10.20
N ILE A 262 17.44 1.48 10.09
CA ILE A 262 18.35 1.80 11.21
C ILE A 262 18.07 3.21 11.71
N VAL A 263 17.95 4.20 10.80
CA VAL A 263 17.59 5.58 11.18
C VAL A 263 16.26 5.62 11.94
N ARG A 264 15.24 4.87 11.49
CA ARG A 264 13.96 4.77 12.20
C ARG A 264 14.13 4.17 13.60
N VAL A 265 14.84 3.06 13.74
CA VAL A 265 15.07 2.41 15.05
C VAL A 265 15.80 3.36 16.00
N CYS A 266 16.87 4.01 15.53
CA CYS A 266 17.59 4.99 16.32
C CYS A 266 16.71 6.20 16.68
N LEU A 267 15.87 6.68 15.75
CA LEU A 267 14.95 7.78 16.02
C LEU A 267 13.98 7.42 17.15
N VAL A 268 13.30 6.27 17.05
CA VAL A 268 12.35 5.79 18.07
C VAL A 268 13.04 5.62 19.42
N GLU A 269 14.20 4.97 19.46
CA GLU A 269 14.96 4.77 20.70
C GLU A 269 15.42 6.09 21.34
N ILE A 270 15.87 7.05 20.53
CA ILE A 270 16.29 8.36 21.05
C ILE A 270 15.08 9.15 21.54
N VAL A 271 14.02 9.24 20.74
CA VAL A 271 12.84 10.09 21.00
C VAL A 271 11.99 9.54 22.14
N HIS A 272 11.64 8.25 22.08
CA HIS A 272 10.74 7.63 23.05
C HIS A 272 11.50 6.95 24.19
N GLY A 273 12.65 6.33 23.93
CA GLY A 273 13.45 5.65 24.95
C GLY A 273 14.29 6.59 25.81
N ARG A 274 15.01 7.54 25.20
CA ARG A 274 15.94 8.42 25.94
C ARG A 274 15.34 9.77 26.31
N LEU A 275 14.69 10.44 25.35
CA LEU A 275 14.03 11.72 25.59
C LEU A 275 12.67 11.57 26.27
N GLN A 276 12.17 10.33 26.40
CA GLN A 276 10.92 10.00 27.09
C GLN A 276 9.72 10.80 26.55
N LEU A 277 9.75 11.13 25.25
CA LEU A 277 8.62 11.76 24.59
C LEU A 277 7.50 10.72 24.50
N PRO A 278 6.26 11.02 24.91
CA PRO A 278 5.15 10.08 24.77
C PRO A 278 4.82 9.84 23.30
N MET A 279 4.31 8.64 22.98
CA MET A 279 3.74 8.36 21.67
C MET A 279 2.56 9.30 21.41
N PHE A 280 2.25 9.55 20.14
CA PHE A 280 1.14 10.42 19.77
C PHE A 280 -0.19 9.96 20.39
N ASP A 281 -0.47 8.65 20.33
CA ASP A 281 -1.71 8.07 20.86
C ASP A 281 -1.80 8.22 22.38
N ASP A 282 -0.72 7.98 23.12
CA ASP A 282 -0.67 8.19 24.57
C ASP A 282 -0.95 9.64 24.93
N ASN A 283 -0.43 10.58 24.13
CA ASN A 283 -0.62 12.00 24.34
C ASN A 283 -2.09 12.40 24.12
N LEU A 284 -2.71 11.89 23.05
CA LEU A 284 -4.14 12.07 22.78
C LEU A 284 -4.98 11.48 23.92
N LEU A 285 -4.68 10.25 24.37
CA LEU A 285 -5.41 9.60 25.45
C LEU A 285 -5.30 10.38 26.78
N GLN A 286 -4.10 10.89 27.11
CA GLN A 286 -3.90 11.72 28.31
C GLN A 286 -4.66 13.04 28.24
N TYR A 287 -4.71 13.68 27.06
CA TYR A 287 -5.56 14.85 26.85
C TYR A 287 -7.04 14.52 27.11
N LEU A 288 -7.54 13.42 26.55
CA LEU A 288 -8.93 12.98 26.74
C LEU A 288 -9.24 12.59 28.19
N ALA A 289 -8.25 12.06 28.91
CA ALA A 289 -8.30 11.79 30.35
C ALA A 289 -8.21 13.05 31.22
N ARG A 290 -8.22 14.26 30.63
CA ARG A 290 -8.10 15.55 31.32
C ARG A 290 -6.77 15.76 32.05
N HIS A 291 -5.72 15.06 31.62
CA HIS A 291 -4.35 15.22 32.09
C HIS A 291 -3.39 15.58 30.93
N PRO A 292 -3.61 16.71 30.23
CA PRO A 292 -2.87 17.02 29.03
C PRO A 292 -1.39 17.31 29.33
N TRP A 293 -0.51 16.72 28.53
CA TRP A 293 0.89 17.12 28.46
C TRP A 293 1.02 18.56 27.95
N PRO A 294 2.11 19.29 28.27
CA PRO A 294 2.36 20.60 27.69
C PRO A 294 2.28 20.62 26.16
N ARG A 295 1.73 21.68 25.57
CA ARG A 295 1.50 21.79 24.11
C ARG A 295 2.72 21.48 23.25
N PHE A 296 3.92 21.89 23.69
CA PHE A 296 5.15 21.62 22.95
C PHE A 296 5.47 20.11 22.89
N VAL A 297 5.13 19.36 23.94
CA VAL A 297 5.23 17.89 23.97
C VAL A 297 4.22 17.31 22.97
N GLY A 298 2.98 17.82 22.97
CA GLY A 298 1.96 17.48 21.97
C GLY A 298 2.43 17.65 20.52
N TRP A 299 2.99 18.81 20.19
CA TRP A 299 3.58 19.08 18.88
C TRP A 299 4.76 18.17 18.56
N ALA A 300 5.66 17.96 19.51
CA ALA A 300 6.81 17.08 19.33
C ALA A 300 6.37 15.64 19.06
N SER A 301 5.38 15.12 19.80
CA SER A 301 4.82 13.78 19.59
C SER A 301 4.19 13.65 18.20
N LEU A 302 3.40 14.65 17.76
CA LEU A 302 2.76 14.64 16.43
C LEU A 302 3.79 14.69 15.28
N VAL A 303 4.82 15.54 15.41
CA VAL A 303 5.89 15.64 14.40
C VAL A 303 6.70 14.35 14.35
N SER A 304 7.04 13.77 15.52
CA SER A 304 7.79 12.52 15.61
C SER A 304 6.99 11.38 14.98
N PHE A 305 5.70 11.26 15.32
CA PHE A 305 4.78 10.29 14.72
C PHE A 305 4.74 10.40 13.18
N PHE A 306 4.61 11.61 12.63
CA PHE A 306 4.63 11.81 11.18
C PHE A 306 5.93 11.33 10.52
N VAL A 307 7.10 11.65 11.11
CA VAL A 307 8.40 11.23 10.57
C VAL A 307 8.57 9.72 10.66
N GLU A 308 8.15 9.12 11.77
CA GLU A 308 8.21 7.69 12.02
C GLU A 308 7.30 6.90 11.08
N ASP A 309 6.06 7.34 10.85
CA ASP A 309 5.14 6.73 9.90
C ASP A 309 5.70 6.81 8.47
N LEU A 310 6.21 7.98 8.07
CA LEU A 310 6.82 8.16 6.75
C LEU A 310 8.01 7.22 6.52
N LEU A 311 8.86 7.03 7.54
CA LEU A 311 9.97 6.08 7.50
C LEU A 311 9.46 4.64 7.47
N SER A 312 8.49 4.30 8.32
CA SER A 312 7.86 2.98 8.40
C SER A 312 7.30 2.55 7.04
N MET A 313 6.49 3.41 6.41
CA MET A 313 5.89 3.16 5.10
C MET A 313 6.91 3.13 3.96
N THR A 314 7.99 3.89 4.07
CA THR A 314 9.12 3.83 3.12
C THR A 314 9.87 2.51 3.23
N VAL A 315 10.12 2.03 4.46
CA VAL A 315 10.82 0.77 4.72
C VAL A 315 9.97 -0.42 4.29
N PHE A 316 8.71 -0.48 4.73
CA PHE A 316 7.75 -1.53 4.38
C PHE A 316 7.64 -1.71 2.86
N GLY A 317 7.28 -0.65 2.14
CA GLY A 317 7.18 -0.73 0.68
C GLY A 317 8.53 -0.93 0.00
N GLY A 318 9.62 -0.44 0.59
CA GLY A 318 10.97 -0.60 0.06
C GLY A 318 11.46 -2.05 0.07
N VAL A 319 11.21 -2.78 1.16
CA VAL A 319 11.48 -4.22 1.29
C VAL A 319 10.73 -5.00 0.21
N ILE A 320 9.43 -4.76 0.05
CA ILE A 320 8.60 -5.42 -0.95
C ILE A 320 9.16 -5.23 -2.37
N ILE A 321 9.50 -3.99 -2.73
CA ILE A 321 10.03 -3.67 -4.06
C ILE A 321 11.44 -4.21 -4.27
N ALA A 322 12.28 -4.25 -3.23
CA ALA A 322 13.58 -4.89 -3.32
C ALA A 322 13.43 -6.39 -3.62
N THR A 323 12.56 -7.09 -2.89
CA THR A 323 12.25 -8.52 -3.11
C THR A 323 11.70 -8.77 -4.52
N ALA A 324 10.75 -7.96 -4.99
CA ALA A 324 10.21 -8.09 -6.34
C ALA A 324 11.28 -7.90 -7.43
N ARG A 325 12.22 -6.96 -7.23
CA ARG A 325 13.36 -6.75 -8.12
C ARG A 325 14.35 -7.92 -8.10
N LEU A 326 14.57 -8.53 -6.94
CA LEU A 326 15.37 -9.76 -6.83
C LEU A 326 14.71 -10.93 -7.57
N ALA A 327 13.37 -10.97 -7.63
CA ALA A 327 12.60 -11.94 -8.39
C ALA A 327 12.58 -11.66 -9.91
N GLY A 328 13.18 -10.55 -10.36
CA GLY A 328 13.28 -10.18 -11.77
C GLY A 328 12.21 -9.21 -12.26
N PHE A 329 11.39 -8.62 -11.38
CA PHE A 329 10.41 -7.60 -11.74
C PHE A 329 10.93 -6.20 -11.41
N ARG A 330 11.13 -5.35 -12.42
CA ARG A 330 11.65 -3.98 -12.28
C ARG A 330 10.58 -3.00 -11.80
N LEU A 331 9.92 -3.35 -10.70
CA LEU A 331 8.88 -2.57 -10.07
C LEU A 331 9.38 -1.18 -9.62
N LEU A 332 8.48 -0.19 -9.69
CA LEU A 332 8.73 1.19 -9.25
C LEU A 332 8.78 1.26 -7.72
N ARG A 333 9.43 2.28 -7.18
CA ARG A 333 9.50 2.46 -5.72
C ARG A 333 8.13 2.80 -5.15
N ASN A 334 7.82 2.26 -3.97
CA ASN A 334 6.59 2.63 -3.26
C ASN A 334 6.61 4.09 -2.79
N THR A 335 7.75 4.54 -2.25
CA THR A 335 7.93 5.91 -1.77
C THR A 335 9.22 6.49 -2.36
N TYR A 336 9.15 7.71 -2.87
CA TYR A 336 10.30 8.37 -3.52
C TYR A 336 10.39 9.86 -3.18
N ARG A 337 11.29 10.18 -2.24
CA ARG A 337 11.62 11.56 -1.83
C ARG A 337 10.36 12.40 -1.50
N PRO A 338 9.48 11.91 -0.61
CA PRO A 338 8.25 12.61 -0.26
C PRO A 338 8.52 13.99 0.38
N LEU A 339 9.57 14.11 1.20
CA LEU A 339 9.95 15.39 1.85
C LEU A 339 10.53 16.44 0.88
N GLU A 340 10.90 16.05 -0.35
CA GLU A 340 11.32 16.99 -1.39
C GLU A 340 10.12 17.57 -2.17
N SER A 341 8.88 17.29 -1.75
CA SER A 341 7.68 17.75 -2.45
C SER A 341 7.40 19.22 -2.17
N THR A 342 7.13 19.97 -3.22
CA THR A 342 6.82 21.41 -3.14
C THR A 342 5.34 21.71 -3.27
N THR A 343 4.53 20.69 -3.58
CA THR A 343 3.07 20.78 -3.63
C THR A 343 2.44 19.54 -3.00
N LEU A 344 1.19 19.66 -2.55
CA LEU A 344 0.44 18.53 -1.97
C LEU A 344 0.21 17.43 -3.01
N ALA A 345 -0.07 17.81 -4.25
CA ALA A 345 -0.21 16.87 -5.36
C ALA A 345 1.10 16.13 -5.67
N GLU A 346 2.26 16.77 -5.50
CA GLU A 346 3.56 16.13 -5.66
C GLU A 346 3.83 15.11 -4.56
N PHE A 347 3.55 15.45 -3.30
CA PHE A 347 3.68 14.51 -2.17
C PHE A 347 2.79 13.28 -2.37
N TRP A 348 1.51 13.49 -2.69
CA TRP A 348 0.56 12.42 -2.99
C TRP A 348 1.03 11.49 -4.12
N ASN A 349 1.77 12.01 -5.10
CA ASN A 349 2.33 11.20 -6.19
C ASN A 349 3.63 10.47 -5.83
N ARG A 350 4.30 10.87 -4.75
CA ARG A 350 5.59 10.35 -4.27
C ARG A 350 5.47 9.42 -3.07
N TYR A 351 4.32 9.44 -2.39
CA TYR A 351 4.01 8.61 -1.21
C TYR A 351 3.06 7.48 -1.58
N TYR A 352 3.32 6.28 -1.06
CA TYR A 352 2.48 5.09 -1.19
C TYR A 352 1.96 4.81 -2.62
N PHE A 353 2.89 4.74 -3.57
CA PHE A 353 2.63 4.66 -5.02
C PHE A 353 1.60 3.58 -5.39
N TYR A 354 1.73 2.35 -4.89
CA TYR A 354 0.86 1.24 -5.30
C TYR A 354 -0.58 1.42 -4.83
N TYR A 355 -0.76 1.95 -3.62
CA TYR A 355 -2.07 2.29 -3.09
C TYR A 355 -2.70 3.44 -3.87
N LYS A 356 -1.93 4.51 -4.07
CA LYS A 356 -2.36 5.65 -4.90
C LYS A 356 -2.76 5.21 -6.30
N GLU A 357 -2.01 4.29 -6.91
CA GLU A 357 -2.33 3.77 -8.24
C GLU A 357 -3.59 2.87 -8.25
N LEU A 358 -3.85 2.11 -7.20
CA LEU A 358 -5.14 1.41 -7.02
C LEU A 358 -6.30 2.40 -7.05
N LEU A 359 -6.18 3.49 -6.28
CA LEU A 359 -7.19 4.56 -6.27
C LEU A 359 -7.33 5.22 -7.64
N VAL A 360 -6.22 5.44 -8.35
CA VAL A 360 -6.23 6.05 -9.67
C VAL A 360 -6.88 5.12 -10.72
N ASP A 361 -6.52 3.85 -10.72
CA ASP A 361 -7.01 2.86 -11.69
C ASP A 361 -8.50 2.58 -11.52
N HIS A 362 -8.99 2.51 -10.27
CA HIS A 362 -10.35 2.07 -9.97
C HIS A 362 -11.35 3.20 -9.67
N PHE A 363 -10.88 4.40 -9.33
CA PHE A 363 -11.76 5.53 -8.98
C PHE A 363 -11.48 6.78 -9.83
N PHE A 364 -10.21 7.19 -9.97
CA PHE A 364 -9.86 8.39 -10.75
C PHE A 364 -10.22 8.23 -12.22
N TYR A 365 -9.66 7.24 -12.93
CA TYR A 365 -9.88 7.12 -14.38
C TYR A 365 -11.34 6.89 -14.75
N PRO A 366 -12.08 5.99 -14.06
CA PRO A 366 -13.50 5.79 -14.37
C PRO A 366 -14.33 7.06 -14.24
N THR A 367 -14.01 7.91 -13.26
CA THR A 367 -14.66 9.21 -13.02
C THR A 367 -14.20 10.25 -14.03
N PHE A 368 -12.89 10.38 -14.27
CA PHE A 368 -12.29 11.36 -15.17
C PHE A 368 -12.79 11.22 -16.62
N VAL A 369 -13.00 9.99 -17.09
CA VAL A 369 -13.46 9.75 -18.47
C VAL A 369 -14.97 9.99 -18.63
N ARG A 370 -15.74 10.00 -17.53
CA ARG A 370 -17.22 10.04 -17.59
C ARG A 370 -17.82 11.36 -17.13
N CYS A 371 -17.32 11.92 -16.04
CA CYS A 371 -17.90 13.10 -15.40
C CYS A 371 -17.28 14.39 -15.95
N LEU A 372 -18.06 15.48 -15.98
CA LEU A 372 -17.60 16.86 -16.20
C LEU A 372 -16.72 17.06 -17.45
N ARG A 373 -17.02 16.33 -18.55
CA ARG A 373 -16.18 16.32 -19.77
C ARG A 373 -15.93 17.70 -20.37
N GLY A 374 -16.90 18.61 -20.25
CA GLY A 374 -16.79 20.00 -20.72
C GLY A 374 -15.90 20.91 -19.88
N HIS A 375 -15.54 20.51 -18.64
CA HIS A 375 -14.82 21.38 -17.69
C HIS A 375 -13.52 20.73 -17.22
N ARG A 376 -12.42 20.96 -17.94
CA ARG A 376 -11.12 20.28 -17.70
C ARG A 376 -10.64 20.33 -16.24
N ARG A 377 -10.75 21.48 -15.57
CA ARG A 377 -10.29 21.65 -14.17
C ARG A 377 -11.21 20.93 -13.18
N LEU A 378 -12.52 21.13 -13.30
CA LEU A 378 -13.51 20.46 -12.43
C LEU A 378 -13.47 18.94 -12.61
N ARG A 379 -13.26 18.46 -13.84
CA ARG A 379 -13.05 17.03 -14.13
C ARG A 379 -11.85 16.45 -13.38
N MET A 380 -10.73 17.17 -13.36
CA MET A 380 -9.51 16.74 -12.68
C MET A 380 -9.70 16.74 -11.15
N PHE A 381 -10.35 17.79 -10.63
CA PHE A 381 -10.72 17.89 -9.21
C PHE A 381 -11.65 16.76 -8.78
N PHE A 382 -12.76 16.56 -9.49
CA PHE A 382 -13.76 15.57 -9.13
C PHE A 382 -13.23 14.13 -9.24
N ALA A 383 -12.40 13.84 -10.25
CA ALA A 383 -11.73 12.55 -10.33
C ALA A 383 -10.72 12.34 -9.18
N THR A 384 -10.00 13.39 -8.77
CA THR A 384 -9.13 13.34 -7.59
C THR A 384 -9.94 13.11 -6.33
N PHE A 385 -11.08 13.79 -6.18
CA PHE A 385 -11.97 13.63 -5.05
C PHE A 385 -12.53 12.20 -4.95
N ALA A 386 -12.99 11.64 -6.06
CA ALA A 386 -13.45 10.25 -6.12
C ALA A 386 -12.35 9.25 -5.71
N ALA A 387 -11.09 9.51 -6.06
CA ALA A 387 -9.97 8.64 -5.68
C ALA A 387 -9.53 8.83 -4.22
N ALA A 388 -9.17 10.06 -3.85
CA ALA A 388 -8.55 10.37 -2.57
C ALA A 388 -9.55 10.42 -1.39
N CYS A 389 -10.84 10.64 -1.65
CA CYS A 389 -11.89 10.56 -0.63
C CYS A 389 -12.65 9.23 -0.74
N VAL A 390 -13.48 9.05 -1.78
CA VAL A 390 -14.39 7.88 -1.85
C VAL A 390 -13.63 6.55 -1.92
N GLY A 391 -12.65 6.43 -2.82
CA GLY A 391 -11.86 5.21 -2.94
C GLY A 391 -11.02 4.92 -1.70
N ASN A 392 -10.48 5.97 -1.07
CA ASN A 392 -9.69 5.86 0.14
C ASN A 392 -10.53 5.35 1.32
N LEU A 393 -11.68 5.98 1.56
CA LEU A 393 -12.63 5.58 2.60
C LEU A 393 -13.13 4.14 2.41
N LEU A 394 -13.50 3.77 1.18
CA LEU A 394 -13.92 2.40 0.86
C LEU A 394 -12.82 1.38 1.08
N PHE A 395 -11.57 1.70 0.73
CA PHE A 395 -10.45 0.79 0.98
C PHE A 395 -10.26 0.51 2.47
N HIS A 396 -10.25 1.56 3.30
CA HIS A 396 -10.06 1.42 4.75
C HIS A 396 -11.29 0.80 5.43
N PHE A 397 -12.50 1.06 4.93
CA PHE A 397 -13.71 0.37 5.39
C PHE A 397 -13.66 -1.12 5.08
N ILE A 398 -13.30 -1.49 3.84
CA ILE A 398 -13.16 -2.89 3.42
C ILE A 398 -12.02 -3.58 4.18
N ARG A 399 -10.91 -2.88 4.46
CA ARG A 399 -9.79 -3.43 5.23
C ARG A 399 -10.24 -3.88 6.62
N ASP A 400 -11.03 -3.06 7.30
CA ASP A 400 -11.42 -3.28 8.69
C ASP A 400 -12.91 -3.69 8.82
N ILE A 401 -13.39 -4.55 7.92
CA ILE A 401 -14.79 -5.01 7.92
C ILE A 401 -15.19 -5.78 9.18
N HIS A 402 -14.22 -6.35 9.92
CA HIS A 402 -14.50 -7.09 11.16
C HIS A 402 -15.24 -6.22 12.19
N PHE A 403 -15.01 -4.90 12.21
CA PHE A 403 -15.76 -3.98 13.06
C PHE A 403 -17.27 -4.00 12.79
N VAL A 404 -17.72 -4.29 11.56
CA VAL A 404 -19.16 -4.43 11.28
C VAL A 404 -19.73 -5.66 11.98
N GLY A 405 -18.94 -6.72 12.15
CA GLY A 405 -19.32 -7.90 12.95
C GLY A 405 -19.30 -7.62 14.44
N GLU A 406 -18.30 -6.90 14.94
CA GLU A 406 -18.11 -6.68 16.38
C GLU A 406 -19.02 -5.60 16.99
N MET A 407 -19.30 -4.52 16.25
CA MET A 407 -20.11 -3.39 16.75
C MET A 407 -21.34 -3.07 15.90
N GLY A 408 -21.58 -3.83 14.82
CA GLY A 408 -22.68 -3.59 13.89
C GLY A 408 -22.37 -2.53 12.84
N LEU A 409 -23.10 -2.57 11.72
CA LEU A 409 -22.84 -1.73 10.54
C LEU A 409 -22.88 -0.23 10.84
N TRP A 410 -23.88 0.23 11.59
CA TRP A 410 -24.04 1.65 11.89
C TRP A 410 -22.86 2.21 12.70
N ARG A 411 -22.45 1.51 13.77
CA ARG A 411 -21.32 1.95 14.61
C ARG A 411 -20.00 1.88 13.85
N ALA A 412 -19.81 0.85 13.01
CA ALA A 412 -18.61 0.75 12.17
C ALA A 412 -18.50 1.90 11.16
N VAL A 413 -19.62 2.32 10.56
CA VAL A 413 -19.66 3.46 9.62
C VAL A 413 -19.46 4.79 10.36
N VAL A 414 -20.20 5.03 11.45
CA VAL A 414 -20.07 6.27 12.24
C VAL A 414 -18.68 6.39 12.87
N GLY A 415 -18.09 5.27 13.29
CA GLY A 415 -16.73 5.22 13.82
C GLY A 415 -15.68 5.73 12.82
N GLN A 416 -15.95 5.65 11.51
CA GLN A 416 -15.04 6.19 10.49
C GLN A 416 -15.10 7.72 10.32
N GLN A 417 -15.89 8.45 11.10
CA GLN A 417 -16.04 9.90 10.94
C GLN A 417 -14.70 10.67 10.90
N SER A 418 -13.72 10.28 11.72
CA SER A 418 -12.40 10.91 11.75
C SER A 418 -11.66 10.68 10.43
N HIS A 419 -11.55 9.42 10.02
CA HIS A 419 -10.93 9.04 8.75
C HIS A 419 -11.67 9.64 7.53
N ALA A 420 -13.00 9.72 7.57
CA ALA A 420 -13.80 10.37 6.53
C ALA A 420 -13.46 11.86 6.42
N PHE A 421 -13.29 12.55 7.56
CA PHE A 421 -12.82 13.94 7.58
C PHE A 421 -11.39 14.08 7.03
N TYR A 422 -10.47 13.22 7.45
CA TYR A 422 -9.10 13.16 6.93
C TYR A 422 -9.08 13.05 5.39
N THR A 423 -9.77 12.04 4.85
CA THR A 423 -9.78 11.78 3.41
C THR A 423 -10.48 12.89 2.62
N PHE A 424 -11.50 13.54 3.20
CA PHE A 424 -12.17 14.71 2.62
C PHE A 424 -11.21 15.92 2.52
N VAL A 425 -10.53 16.27 3.62
CA VAL A 425 -9.56 17.38 3.65
C VAL A 425 -8.41 17.11 2.70
N LEU A 426 -7.89 15.89 2.69
CA LEU A 426 -6.85 15.43 1.77
C LEU A 426 -7.30 15.60 0.30
N ALA A 427 -8.49 15.11 -0.04
CA ALA A 427 -9.03 15.15 -1.39
C ALA A 427 -9.22 16.58 -1.91
N ILE A 428 -9.80 17.47 -1.11
CA ILE A 428 -9.94 18.88 -1.46
C ILE A 428 -8.57 19.50 -1.68
N SER A 429 -7.65 19.29 -0.74
CA SER A 429 -6.34 19.96 -0.76
C SER A 429 -5.48 19.50 -1.93
N VAL A 430 -5.45 18.19 -2.21
CA VAL A 430 -4.76 17.63 -3.39
C VAL A 430 -5.46 18.06 -4.68
N GLY A 431 -6.79 18.02 -4.73
CA GLY A 431 -7.57 18.45 -5.91
C GLY A 431 -7.33 19.92 -6.26
N LEU A 432 -7.38 20.82 -5.27
CA LEU A 432 -7.07 22.24 -5.44
C LEU A 432 -5.60 22.43 -5.84
N SER A 433 -4.67 21.67 -5.24
CA SER A 433 -3.25 21.70 -5.61
C SER A 433 -3.02 21.31 -7.06
N GLN A 434 -3.78 20.37 -7.63
CA GLN A 434 -3.70 19.99 -9.05
C GLN A 434 -4.34 21.04 -9.99
N MET A 435 -5.40 21.72 -9.54
CA MET A 435 -6.06 22.77 -10.31
C MET A 435 -5.22 24.05 -10.41
N ARG A 436 -4.40 24.33 -9.39
CA ARG A 436 -3.47 25.46 -9.40
C ARG A 436 -2.45 25.27 -10.52
N ARG A 437 -2.61 26.01 -11.62
CA ARG A 437 -1.52 26.20 -12.57
C ARG A 437 -0.44 26.97 -11.82
N ALA A 438 0.74 26.38 -11.64
CA ALA A 438 1.90 27.18 -11.28
C ALA A 438 2.21 28.07 -12.50
N PRO A 439 2.05 29.40 -12.43
CA PRO A 439 2.73 30.25 -13.42
C PRO A 439 4.22 29.91 -13.39
N GLN A 440 4.92 30.06 -14.52
CA GLN A 440 6.38 30.04 -14.53
C GLN A 440 6.87 31.18 -13.64
N LEU A 441 6.99 30.90 -12.35
CA LEU A 441 7.46 31.85 -11.36
C LEU A 441 8.93 32.09 -11.65
N ALA A 442 9.31 33.37 -11.71
CA ALA A 442 10.70 33.78 -11.75
C ALA A 442 11.51 32.97 -10.72
N PRO A 443 12.76 32.59 -11.02
CA PRO A 443 13.56 31.72 -10.16
C PRO A 443 13.60 32.28 -8.73
N ARG A 444 12.84 31.64 -7.84
CA ARG A 444 12.84 31.95 -6.41
C ARG A 444 14.08 31.31 -5.81
N GLY A 445 14.81 32.06 -4.98
CA GLY A 445 15.98 31.54 -4.25
C GLY A 445 15.64 30.30 -3.42
N TRP A 446 16.66 29.52 -3.03
CA TRP A 446 16.51 28.20 -2.38
C TRP A 446 15.46 28.16 -1.24
N LEU A 447 15.42 29.19 -0.40
CA LEU A 447 14.51 29.26 0.74
C LEU A 447 13.03 29.37 0.32
N ARG A 448 12.69 30.33 -0.55
CA ARG A 448 11.31 30.55 -1.04
C ARG A 448 10.88 29.59 -2.15
N GLY A 449 11.83 29.06 -2.91
CA GLY A 449 11.59 28.15 -4.03
C GLY A 449 11.55 26.68 -3.65
N ARG A 450 12.18 26.28 -2.54
CA ARG A 450 12.34 24.87 -2.16
C ARG A 450 12.03 24.59 -0.69
N LEU A 451 12.73 25.22 0.25
CA LEU A 451 12.59 24.88 1.68
C LEU A 451 11.18 25.17 2.22
N LEU A 452 10.69 26.40 2.05
CA LEU A 452 9.37 26.79 2.56
C LEU A 452 8.22 25.96 1.97
N PRO A 453 8.15 25.70 0.64
CA PRO A 453 7.18 24.76 0.10
C PRO A 453 7.25 23.36 0.70
N CYS A 454 8.46 22.80 0.88
CA CYS A 454 8.62 21.47 1.48
C CYS A 454 8.17 21.41 2.94
N LEU A 455 8.49 22.43 3.74
CA LEU A 455 8.02 22.55 5.11
C LEU A 455 6.50 22.67 5.15
N TRP A 456 5.91 23.54 4.32
CA TRP A 456 4.45 23.71 4.24
C TRP A 456 3.72 22.40 3.91
N VAL A 457 4.19 21.68 2.89
CA VAL A 457 3.63 20.38 2.50
C VAL A 457 3.75 19.37 3.65
N SER A 458 4.91 19.30 4.29
CA SER A 458 5.14 18.36 5.39
C SER A 458 4.28 18.70 6.61
N SER A 459 4.15 19.98 6.96
CA SER A 459 3.28 20.46 8.03
C SER A 459 1.81 20.16 7.74
N PHE A 460 1.35 20.31 6.49
CA PHE A 460 -0.02 19.93 6.12
C PHE A 460 -0.27 18.44 6.39
N PHE A 461 0.60 17.55 5.88
CA PHE A 461 0.43 16.11 6.09
C PHE A 461 0.54 15.75 7.57
N CYS A 462 1.49 16.31 8.29
CA CYS A 462 1.64 16.14 9.74
C CYS A 462 0.36 16.52 10.51
N LEU A 463 -0.26 17.66 10.18
CA LEU A 463 -1.48 18.12 10.84
C LEU A 463 -2.68 17.21 10.59
N ILE A 464 -2.89 16.78 9.35
CA ILE A 464 -4.06 15.95 9.02
C ILE A 464 -3.94 14.53 9.60
N HIS A 465 -2.72 14.05 9.95
CA HIS A 465 -2.54 12.75 10.62
C HIS A 465 -3.25 12.64 11.96
N VAL A 466 -3.56 13.77 12.64
CA VAL A 466 -4.40 13.76 13.86
C VAL A 466 -5.74 13.06 13.62
N PHE A 467 -6.23 13.05 12.38
CA PHE A 467 -7.49 12.44 11.97
C PHE A 467 -7.36 11.07 11.30
N ASP A 468 -6.12 10.58 11.07
CA ASP A 468 -5.77 9.31 10.40
C ASP A 468 -5.07 8.31 11.34
N ALA A 469 -4.87 8.70 12.62
CA ALA A 469 -4.00 7.99 13.56
C ALA A 469 -4.59 6.64 14.01
N PRO A 470 -3.77 5.73 14.60
CA PRO A 470 -4.27 4.56 15.32
C PRO A 470 -5.33 5.03 16.33
N LEU A 471 -6.25 4.16 16.77
CA LEU A 471 -7.49 4.54 17.47
C LEU A 471 -8.58 5.13 16.55
N ASP A 472 -8.45 4.98 15.23
CA ASP A 472 -9.57 5.18 14.31
C ASP A 472 -10.74 4.28 14.75
N ARG A 473 -11.94 4.86 14.86
CA ARG A 473 -13.19 4.25 15.39
C ARG A 473 -13.34 4.13 16.91
N GLU A 474 -12.32 4.45 17.71
CA GLU A 474 -12.45 4.51 19.18
C GLU A 474 -12.80 5.93 19.68
N HIS A 475 -12.31 6.95 18.97
CA HIS A 475 -12.52 8.34 19.33
C HIS A 475 -13.25 9.12 18.24
N SER A 476 -14.08 10.06 18.69
CA SER A 476 -14.88 10.89 17.81
C SER A 476 -14.05 11.95 17.08
N LEU A 477 -14.60 12.46 15.97
CA LEU A 477 -14.03 13.60 15.25
C LEU A 477 -13.90 14.83 16.17
N GLY A 478 -14.89 15.06 17.03
CA GLY A 478 -14.88 16.16 18.00
C GLY A 478 -13.70 16.09 18.96
N GLN A 479 -13.47 14.94 19.57
CA GLN A 479 -12.33 14.70 20.48
C GLN A 479 -10.98 14.97 19.83
N ARG A 480 -10.81 14.54 18.57
CA ARG A 480 -9.57 14.79 17.80
C ARG A 480 -9.43 16.25 17.39
N ALA A 481 -10.54 16.91 17.06
CA ALA A 481 -10.55 18.34 16.75
C ALA A 481 -10.23 19.20 17.99
N GLU A 482 -10.79 18.87 19.15
CA GLU A 482 -10.47 19.49 20.43
C GLU A 482 -8.97 19.36 20.76
N PHE A 483 -8.39 18.16 20.57
CA PHE A 483 -6.95 17.98 20.76
C PHE A 483 -6.14 18.85 19.80
N LEU A 484 -6.51 18.93 18.52
CA LEU A 484 -5.84 19.80 17.56
C LEU A 484 -5.95 21.29 17.97
N PHE A 485 -7.12 21.73 18.43
CA PHE A 485 -7.31 23.09 18.91
C PHE A 485 -6.46 23.39 20.16
N TYR A 486 -6.37 22.43 21.09
CA TYR A 486 -5.47 22.51 22.22
C TYR A 486 -4.01 22.72 21.79
N LEU A 487 -3.52 21.97 20.80
CA LEU A 487 -2.17 22.12 20.24
C LEU A 487 -1.96 23.51 19.62
N LEU A 488 -2.99 24.04 18.95
CA LEU A 488 -2.98 25.38 18.33
C LEU A 488 -3.15 26.52 19.35
N GLY A 489 -3.41 26.18 20.61
CA GLY A 489 -3.57 27.13 21.70
C GLY A 489 -4.94 27.79 21.79
N VAL A 490 -5.94 27.22 21.11
CA VAL A 490 -7.34 27.62 21.22
C VAL A 490 -7.96 26.90 22.42
N SER A 491 -8.50 27.65 23.38
CA SER A 491 -9.27 27.07 24.49
C SER A 491 -10.68 26.73 24.01
N THR A 492 -11.03 25.44 24.05
CA THR A 492 -12.37 24.90 23.76
C THR A 492 -13.18 24.71 25.02
#